data_AF-A0A9W8NPI1-F1
#
_entry.id   AF-A0A9W8NPI1-F1
#
_cell.length_a   1.000
_cell.length_b   1.000
_cell.length_c   1.000
_cell.angle_alpha   90.00
_cell.angle_beta   90.00
_cell.angle_gamma   90.00
#
_symmetry.space_group_name_H-M   'P 1'
#
loop_
_entity.id
_entity.type
_entity.pdbx_description
1 polymer ?
#
loop_
_entity_poly.entity_id
_entity_poly.type
_entity_poly.pdbx_seq_one_letter_code
_entity_poly.pdbx_strand_id
1 'polypeptide(L)'
;MFPKKTIALTVTLVGSISADAAGYALPSGGSASTTQFIIGTEFGGGTSCGVNALPNGQASSGGQGGGPGYLYAAINQLAFGANPSVPGAGGPGAACGICYWLTPVSDAGVALSDNALIFLIVDECPAAVALSGSTHCTQCSTSQVNDYGQTWHFDIAVDAMSTAQYNKFFNGVTDGSNWRQVYFEQTACGAENPTPPTYDWGCMSGCSNNEAAGVCDNTGFSKS
;
A
#
# COMPACT_ATOMS: atom_id res chain seq x y z
N MET A 1 -39.86 -2.19 -21.90
CA MET A 1 -38.47 -2.24 -22.36
C MET A 1 -37.96 -0.80 -22.36
N PHE A 2 -37.32 -0.36 -21.27
CA PHE A 2 -36.82 1.02 -21.12
C PHE A 2 -35.28 0.99 -21.12
N PRO A 3 -34.62 1.96 -21.76
CA PRO A 3 -33.20 1.88 -22.04
C PRO A 3 -32.35 2.07 -20.78
N LYS A 4 -31.24 1.33 -20.74
CA LYS A 4 -30.14 1.48 -19.79
C LYS A 4 -29.68 2.94 -19.76
N LYS A 5 -29.82 3.61 -18.61
CA LYS A 5 -29.11 4.85 -18.34
C LYS A 5 -27.80 4.51 -17.64
N THR A 6 -26.74 4.36 -18.43
CA THR A 6 -25.37 4.40 -17.94
C THR A 6 -25.11 5.83 -17.46
N ILE A 7 -25.05 6.04 -16.15
CA ILE A 7 -24.50 7.27 -15.58
C ILE A 7 -23.03 6.96 -15.31
N ALA A 8 -22.17 7.27 -16.28
CA ALA A 8 -20.74 7.37 -16.05
C ALA A 8 -20.44 8.85 -15.77
N LEU A 9 -20.19 9.17 -14.51
CA LEU A 9 -19.60 10.44 -14.14
C LEU A 9 -18.76 10.25 -12.88
N THR A 10 -17.53 9.77 -13.06
CA THR A 10 -16.51 9.88 -12.01
C THR A 10 -15.71 11.14 -12.31
N VAL A 11 -16.12 12.25 -11.68
CA VAL A 11 -15.28 13.44 -11.59
C VAL A 11 -14.18 13.11 -10.59
N THR A 12 -12.98 12.81 -11.09
CA THR A 12 -11.80 12.72 -10.24
C THR A 12 -11.43 14.14 -9.83
N LEU A 13 -11.85 14.54 -8.62
CA LEU A 13 -11.32 15.73 -7.98
C LEU A 13 -9.85 15.41 -7.65
N VAL A 14 -8.93 15.81 -8.53
CA VAL A 14 -7.50 15.76 -8.22
C VAL A 14 -7.25 16.85 -7.21
N GLY A 15 -7.43 16.54 -5.92
CA GLY A 15 -6.90 17.38 -4.86
C GLY A 15 -5.41 17.56 -5.11
N SER A 16 -4.92 18.80 -5.03
CA SER A 16 -3.49 19.08 -5.11
C SER A 16 -2.82 18.43 -3.90
N ILE A 17 -2.23 17.25 -4.08
CA ILE A 17 -1.45 16.59 -3.05
C ILE A 17 -0.14 17.38 -2.94
N SER A 18 0.05 18.06 -1.81
CA SER A 18 1.30 18.74 -1.51
C SER A 18 2.26 17.76 -0.85
N ALA A 19 3.47 17.68 -1.39
CA ALA A 19 4.58 17.07 -0.68
C ALA A 19 5.01 17.95 0.51
N ASP A 20 5.58 17.34 1.54
CA ASP A 20 6.24 18.03 2.65
C ASP A 20 7.64 18.54 2.26
N ALA A 21 8.40 19.07 3.22
CA ALA A 21 9.75 19.58 2.98
C ALA A 21 10.76 18.49 2.58
N ALA A 22 10.53 17.23 3.00
CA ALA A 22 11.34 16.08 2.64
C ALA A 22 10.86 15.43 1.30
N GLY A 23 9.75 15.91 0.74
CA GLY A 23 9.19 15.46 -0.53
C GLY A 23 8.14 14.36 -0.39
N TYR A 24 7.85 13.88 0.83
CA TYR A 24 6.83 12.84 1.04
C TYR A 24 5.44 13.42 0.84
N ALA A 25 4.53 12.61 0.33
CA ALA A 25 3.20 13.03 -0.03
C ALA A 25 2.21 11.92 0.33
N LEU A 26 1.44 12.11 1.41
CA LEU A 26 0.44 11.14 1.85
C LEU A 26 -0.89 11.39 1.14
N PRO A 27 -1.32 10.50 0.21
CA PRO A 27 -2.55 10.73 -0.55
C PRO A 27 -3.79 10.38 0.27
N SER A 28 -4.87 11.13 0.12
CA SER A 28 -6.19 10.78 0.65
C SER A 28 -7.06 9.99 -0.33
N GLY A 29 -6.67 9.92 -1.61
CA GLY A 29 -7.35 9.14 -2.63
C GLY A 29 -6.72 9.31 -4.01
N GLY A 30 -7.11 8.46 -4.97
CA GLY A 30 -6.60 8.49 -6.34
C GLY A 30 -6.63 7.14 -7.04
N SER A 31 -5.68 6.93 -7.95
CA SER A 31 -5.41 5.62 -8.55
C SER A 31 -4.02 5.13 -8.16
N ALA A 32 -3.91 3.82 -7.93
CA ALA A 32 -2.66 3.16 -7.57
C ALA A 32 -2.55 1.84 -8.32
N SER A 33 -1.36 1.26 -8.34
CA SER A 33 -1.18 -0.15 -8.68
C SER A 33 -0.99 -0.99 -7.43
N THR A 34 -1.02 -2.31 -7.58
CA THR A 34 -0.76 -3.23 -6.47
C THR A 34 0.32 -4.24 -6.83
N THR A 35 0.99 -4.79 -5.81
CA THR A 35 1.67 -6.10 -5.86
C THR A 35 1.27 -6.97 -4.67
N GLN A 36 1.98 -8.07 -4.44
CA GLN A 36 1.78 -8.96 -3.32
C GLN A 36 3.11 -9.25 -2.61
N PHE A 37 3.06 -9.34 -1.29
CA PHE A 37 4.18 -9.79 -0.45
C PHE A 37 3.70 -10.74 0.65
N ILE A 38 4.66 -11.36 1.33
CA ILE A 38 4.45 -12.30 2.43
C ILE A 38 4.87 -11.62 3.72
N ILE A 39 3.93 -11.12 4.52
CA ILE A 39 4.24 -10.36 5.74
C ILE A 39 4.93 -11.22 6.81
N GLY A 40 4.69 -12.54 6.79
CA GLY A 40 5.30 -13.46 7.74
C GLY A 40 6.83 -13.44 7.71
N THR A 41 7.46 -13.13 6.58
CA THR A 41 8.92 -13.05 6.46
C THR A 41 9.49 -11.76 7.05
N GLU A 42 8.67 -10.71 7.18
CA GLU A 42 9.08 -9.39 7.66
C GLU A 42 9.18 -9.33 9.19
N PHE A 43 8.45 -10.19 9.91
CA PHE A 43 8.37 -10.14 11.38
C PHE A 43 9.71 -10.34 12.11
N GLY A 44 10.71 -10.97 11.48
CA GLY A 44 12.01 -11.20 12.10
C GLY A 44 12.82 -9.92 12.37
N GLY A 45 12.66 -8.90 11.52
CA GLY A 45 13.23 -7.55 11.69
C GLY A 45 12.19 -6.51 12.11
N GLY A 46 10.91 -6.84 11.94
CA GLY A 46 9.80 -5.90 12.00
C GLY A 46 9.59 -5.24 10.64
N THR A 47 8.33 -5.02 10.27
CA THR A 47 7.99 -4.15 9.13
C THR A 47 8.51 -2.74 9.35
N SER A 48 8.48 -1.85 8.36
CA SER A 48 8.87 -0.44 8.57
C SER A 48 8.02 0.28 9.62
N CYS A 49 6.77 -0.14 9.89
CA CYS A 49 5.97 0.38 11.01
C CYS A 49 6.30 -0.27 12.37
N GLY A 50 7.22 -1.24 12.38
CA GLY A 50 7.65 -2.01 13.55
C GLY A 50 6.75 -3.18 13.91
N VAL A 51 5.89 -3.63 13.00
CA VAL A 51 5.00 -4.78 13.23
C VAL A 51 5.83 -6.05 13.31
N ASN A 52 5.66 -6.81 14.39
CA ASN A 52 6.50 -7.98 14.70
C ASN A 52 5.73 -9.30 14.83
N ALA A 53 4.40 -9.27 14.73
CA ALA A 53 3.55 -10.45 14.68
C ALA A 53 2.15 -10.07 14.18
N LEU A 54 1.35 -11.06 13.82
CA LEU A 54 -0.08 -10.87 13.62
C LEU A 54 -0.82 -10.77 14.98
N PRO A 55 -1.97 -10.08 15.03
CA PRO A 55 -2.79 -9.99 16.22
C PRO A 55 -3.19 -11.36 16.80
N ASN A 56 -3.45 -11.38 18.11
CA ASN A 56 -3.96 -12.55 18.84
C ASN A 56 -3.10 -13.81 18.71
N GLY A 57 -1.79 -13.65 18.47
CA GLY A 57 -0.85 -14.77 18.33
C GLY A 57 -1.09 -15.64 17.09
N GLN A 58 -1.81 -15.12 16.09
CA GLN A 58 -2.00 -15.82 14.82
C GLN A 58 -0.69 -15.87 14.03
N ALA A 59 -0.58 -16.86 13.14
CA ALA A 59 0.51 -16.97 12.19
C ALA A 59 0.00 -16.65 10.78
N SER A 60 0.86 -16.12 9.91
CA SER A 60 0.53 -16.04 8.50
C SER A 60 0.60 -17.42 7.86
N SER A 61 -0.02 -17.59 6.70
CA SER A 61 0.00 -18.88 5.99
C SER A 61 1.33 -19.15 5.26
N GLY A 62 2.15 -18.12 5.05
CA GLY A 62 3.35 -18.19 4.20
C GLY A 62 3.05 -18.30 2.70
N GLY A 63 1.79 -18.15 2.28
CA GLY A 63 1.38 -18.25 0.87
C GLY A 63 0.15 -17.41 0.57
N GLN A 64 -0.29 -17.39 -0.70
CA GLN A 64 -1.46 -16.62 -1.10
C GLN A 64 -2.75 -17.15 -0.45
N GLY A 65 -3.40 -16.30 0.33
CA GLY A 65 -4.59 -16.67 1.09
C GLY A 65 -4.31 -17.69 2.19
N GLY A 66 -5.36 -18.11 2.88
CA GLY A 66 -5.28 -19.11 3.96
C GLY A 66 -4.73 -18.58 5.29
N GLY A 67 -4.45 -17.28 5.39
CA GLY A 67 -4.14 -16.59 6.62
C GLY A 67 -5.37 -16.35 7.52
N PRO A 68 -5.18 -15.69 8.67
CA PRO A 68 -6.23 -15.50 9.68
C PRO A 68 -7.31 -14.48 9.28
N GLY A 69 -7.14 -13.78 8.16
CA GLY A 69 -8.15 -12.86 7.63
C GLY A 69 -7.86 -11.39 7.87
N TYR A 70 -6.60 -11.02 8.04
CA TYR A 70 -6.18 -9.63 8.22
C TYR A 70 -5.82 -9.01 6.87
N LEU A 71 -6.26 -7.76 6.68
CA LEU A 71 -6.05 -6.99 5.45
C LEU A 71 -5.00 -5.91 5.69
N TYR A 72 -3.76 -6.25 5.35
CA TYR A 72 -2.59 -5.39 5.51
C TYR A 72 -1.93 -5.09 4.17
N ALA A 73 -1.26 -3.94 4.10
CA ALA A 73 -0.52 -3.54 2.92
C ALA A 73 0.74 -2.75 3.31
N ALA A 74 1.70 -2.73 2.39
CA ALA A 74 2.74 -1.73 2.31
C ALA A 74 2.31 -0.61 1.35
N ILE A 75 2.83 0.59 1.50
CA ILE A 75 2.64 1.69 0.52
C ILE A 75 4.01 2.19 0.04
N ASN A 76 4.10 2.69 -1.19
CA ASN A 76 5.38 3.16 -1.73
C ASN A 76 6.01 4.28 -0.88
N GLN A 77 7.34 4.30 -0.85
CA GLN A 77 8.18 5.21 -0.06
C GLN A 77 7.71 6.69 -0.10
N LEU A 78 7.33 7.19 -1.28
CA LEU A 78 6.78 8.55 -1.47
C LEU A 78 5.58 8.84 -0.56
N ALA A 79 4.68 7.87 -0.41
CA ALA A 79 3.50 7.99 0.44
C ALA A 79 3.73 7.50 1.87
N PHE A 80 4.72 6.63 2.08
CA PHE A 80 4.97 6.02 3.38
C PHE A 80 5.46 7.04 4.42
N GLY A 81 6.47 7.85 4.04
CA GLY A 81 7.01 8.90 4.91
C GLY A 81 8.33 8.58 5.61
N ALA A 82 9.13 7.64 5.11
CA ALA A 82 10.47 7.35 5.62
C ALA A 82 11.39 6.95 4.45
N ASN A 83 12.71 6.84 4.69
CA ASN A 83 13.66 6.40 3.68
C ASN A 83 14.73 5.49 4.30
N PRO A 84 14.59 4.15 4.20
CA PRO A 84 15.52 3.20 4.78
C PRO A 84 16.88 3.14 4.05
N SER A 85 17.00 3.75 2.87
CA SER A 85 18.28 3.84 2.13
C SER A 85 19.28 4.81 2.77
N VAL A 86 18.82 5.67 3.70
CA VAL A 86 19.68 6.54 4.49
C VAL A 86 19.75 6.03 5.93
N PRO A 87 20.95 5.73 6.48
CA PRO A 87 21.08 5.27 7.86
C PRO A 87 20.41 6.21 8.86
N GLY A 88 19.50 5.66 9.67
CA GLY A 88 18.73 6.42 10.67
C GLY A 88 17.47 7.12 10.14
N ALA A 89 17.19 7.08 8.84
CA ALA A 89 15.98 7.66 8.24
C ALA A 89 14.90 6.61 7.88
N GLY A 90 15.13 5.33 8.20
CA GLY A 90 14.10 4.28 8.17
C GLY A 90 13.20 4.30 9.40
N GLY A 91 12.35 3.28 9.53
CA GLY A 91 11.37 3.18 10.61
C GLY A 91 10.01 3.78 10.23
N PRO A 92 9.11 4.04 11.21
CA PRO A 92 7.72 4.37 10.92
C PRO A 92 7.57 5.72 10.21
N GLY A 93 6.85 5.73 9.10
CA GLY A 93 6.38 6.95 8.44
C GLY A 93 4.94 7.31 8.79
N ALA A 94 4.43 8.46 8.33
CA ALA A 94 3.08 8.91 8.65
C ALA A 94 1.97 8.00 8.12
N ALA A 95 2.25 7.16 7.12
CA ALA A 95 1.28 6.21 6.58
C ALA A 95 0.95 5.06 7.55
N CYS A 96 1.85 4.75 8.49
CA CYS A 96 1.63 3.66 9.44
C CYS A 96 0.33 3.85 10.22
N GLY A 97 -0.55 2.84 10.20
CA GLY A 97 -1.84 2.94 10.88
C GLY A 97 -3.01 3.44 10.03
N ILE A 98 -2.75 3.90 8.81
CA ILE A 98 -3.78 4.46 7.93
C ILE A 98 -4.45 3.35 7.13
N CYS A 99 -5.77 3.43 7.00
CA CYS A 99 -6.54 2.51 6.18
C CYS A 99 -6.98 3.12 4.85
N TYR A 100 -6.93 2.32 3.80
CA TYR A 100 -7.36 2.67 2.45
C TYR A 100 -8.37 1.67 1.93
N TRP A 101 -9.50 2.15 1.40
CA TRP A 101 -10.43 1.33 0.65
C TRP A 101 -9.95 1.22 -0.79
N LEU A 102 -9.57 0.02 -1.22
CA LEU A 102 -9.08 -0.25 -2.57
C LEU A 102 -10.17 -0.92 -3.41
N THR A 103 -10.50 -0.32 -4.55
CA THR A 103 -11.44 -0.86 -5.54
C THR A 103 -10.69 -1.27 -6.80
N PRO A 104 -10.61 -2.58 -7.12
CA PRO A 104 -9.99 -3.04 -8.35
C PRO A 104 -10.61 -2.48 -9.62
N VAL A 105 -9.77 -2.29 -10.65
CA VAL A 105 -10.20 -1.90 -11.99
C VAL A 105 -9.77 -2.99 -12.97
N SER A 106 -10.73 -3.56 -13.70
CA SER A 106 -10.48 -4.56 -14.75
C SER A 106 -9.70 -3.97 -15.94
N ASP A 107 -9.14 -4.83 -16.80
CA ASP A 107 -8.46 -4.43 -18.05
C ASP A 107 -9.35 -3.60 -19.00
N ALA A 108 -10.67 -3.75 -18.89
CA ALA A 108 -11.65 -2.96 -19.65
C ALA A 108 -11.89 -1.56 -19.04
N GLY A 109 -11.19 -1.18 -17.98
CA GLY A 109 -11.38 0.08 -17.26
C GLY A 109 -12.62 0.12 -16.35
N VAL A 110 -13.22 -1.03 -16.04
CA VAL A 110 -14.41 -1.12 -15.19
C VAL A 110 -14.02 -1.32 -13.73
N ALA A 111 -14.50 -0.45 -12.85
CA ALA A 111 -14.38 -0.60 -11.40
C ALA A 111 -15.19 -1.79 -10.89
N LEU A 112 -14.56 -2.63 -10.07
CA LEU A 112 -15.12 -3.86 -9.52
C LEU A 112 -15.42 -3.66 -8.02
N SER A 113 -16.43 -2.86 -7.71
CA SER A 113 -16.79 -2.51 -6.32
C SER A 113 -17.09 -3.72 -5.44
N ASP A 114 -17.63 -4.80 -6.01
CA ASP A 114 -17.91 -6.04 -5.29
C ASP A 114 -16.63 -6.76 -4.82
N ASN A 115 -15.47 -6.42 -5.40
CA ASN A 115 -14.17 -6.97 -5.01
C ASN A 115 -13.43 -6.07 -4.02
N ALA A 116 -13.94 -4.87 -3.74
CA ALA A 116 -13.21 -3.88 -2.97
C ALA A 116 -13.05 -4.29 -1.49
N LEU A 117 -11.91 -3.93 -0.91
CA LEU A 117 -11.52 -4.24 0.47
C LEU A 117 -10.74 -3.08 1.10
N ILE A 118 -10.74 -3.00 2.43
CA ILE A 118 -9.99 -2.00 3.21
C ILE A 118 -8.68 -2.61 3.68
N PHE A 119 -7.56 -1.92 3.46
CA PHE A 119 -6.23 -2.38 3.88
C PHE A 119 -5.61 -1.37 4.84
N LEU A 120 -5.01 -1.86 5.92
CA LEU A 120 -4.21 -1.09 6.87
C LEU A 120 -2.75 -1.07 6.43
N ILE A 121 -2.14 0.11 6.38
CA ILE A 121 -0.71 0.25 6.12
C ILE A 121 0.08 -0.15 7.36
N VAL A 122 0.88 -1.21 7.18
CA VAL A 122 1.76 -1.77 8.20
C VAL A 122 3.22 -1.78 7.79
N ASP A 123 3.51 -1.42 6.54
CA ASP A 123 4.87 -1.53 6.00
C ASP A 123 5.14 -0.50 4.89
N GLU A 124 6.40 -0.42 4.50
CA GLU A 124 6.90 0.40 3.40
C GLU A 124 7.25 -0.50 2.21
N CYS A 125 6.90 -0.04 1.01
CA CYS A 125 7.53 -0.55 -0.21
C CYS A 125 8.63 0.45 -0.62
N PRO A 126 9.91 0.20 -0.28
CA PRO A 126 10.96 1.19 -0.43
C PRO A 126 11.35 1.42 -1.89
N ALA A 127 11.72 2.66 -2.20
CA ALA A 127 12.37 3.02 -3.45
C ALA A 127 13.86 2.65 -3.34
N ALA A 128 14.29 1.51 -3.87
CA ALA A 128 15.73 1.16 -3.85
C ALA A 128 16.15 0.27 -5.04
N VAL A 129 17.37 0.48 -5.54
CA VAL A 129 18.03 -0.42 -6.52
C VAL A 129 18.42 -1.78 -5.90
N ALA A 130 18.54 -1.87 -4.56
CA ALA A 130 19.24 -2.97 -3.88
C ALA A 130 18.37 -4.03 -3.19
N LEU A 131 17.09 -3.76 -2.88
CA LEU A 131 16.30 -4.67 -2.03
C LEU A 131 15.24 -5.51 -2.75
N SER A 132 14.86 -5.19 -4.01
CA SER A 132 13.89 -6.07 -4.72
C SER A 132 13.90 -6.01 -6.25
N GLY A 133 14.64 -5.12 -6.91
CA GLY A 133 14.53 -4.97 -8.37
C GLY A 133 13.13 -4.59 -8.86
N SER A 134 12.22 -4.23 -7.95
CA SER A 134 10.83 -3.90 -8.24
C SER A 134 10.73 -2.43 -8.65
N THR A 135 10.33 -2.20 -9.90
CA THR A 135 10.07 -0.84 -10.44
C THR A 135 8.75 -0.25 -9.94
N HIS A 136 7.99 -1.00 -9.13
CA HIS A 136 6.63 -0.63 -8.74
C HIS A 136 6.57 0.49 -7.69
N CYS A 137 7.63 0.65 -6.88
CA CYS A 137 7.67 1.58 -5.73
C CYS A 137 8.75 2.67 -5.84
N THR A 138 9.29 2.90 -7.04
CA THR A 138 10.46 3.76 -7.26
C THR A 138 10.13 5.24 -7.41
N GLN A 139 8.91 5.68 -7.11
CA GLN A 139 8.50 7.07 -7.27
C GLN A 139 9.12 7.96 -6.20
N CYS A 140 9.70 9.09 -6.63
CA CYS A 140 10.36 10.11 -5.83
C CYS A 140 9.58 11.42 -5.75
N SER A 141 8.59 11.60 -6.62
CA SER A 141 7.75 12.80 -6.68
C SER A 141 6.35 12.44 -7.18
N THR A 142 5.40 13.33 -6.92
CA THR A 142 3.99 13.17 -7.34
C THR A 142 3.78 13.27 -8.86
N SER A 143 4.80 13.66 -9.63
CA SER A 143 4.78 13.70 -11.09
C SER A 143 5.31 12.42 -11.76
N GLN A 144 5.95 11.55 -10.98
CA GLN A 144 6.49 10.29 -11.47
C GLN A 144 5.46 9.17 -11.39
N VAL A 145 5.65 8.16 -12.25
CA VAL A 145 4.82 6.95 -12.30
C VAL A 145 5.74 5.71 -12.38
N ASN A 146 5.27 4.57 -11.87
CA ASN A 146 5.92 3.27 -12.06
C ASN A 146 5.66 2.70 -13.45
N ASP A 147 6.15 1.48 -13.68
CA ASP A 147 5.94 0.65 -14.86
C ASP A 147 4.46 0.29 -15.15
N TYR A 148 3.57 0.48 -14.18
CA TYR A 148 2.11 0.39 -14.37
C TYR A 148 1.44 1.73 -14.65
N GLY A 149 2.22 2.82 -14.79
CA GLY A 149 1.69 4.16 -15.03
C GLY A 149 1.01 4.79 -13.82
N GLN A 150 1.32 4.31 -12.60
CA GLN A 150 0.72 4.80 -11.35
C GLN A 150 1.76 5.51 -10.48
N THR A 151 1.38 6.63 -9.88
CA THR A 151 2.21 7.36 -8.90
C THR A 151 2.23 6.67 -7.53
N TRP A 152 1.09 6.07 -7.16
CA TRP A 152 0.91 5.39 -5.88
C TRP A 152 0.95 3.89 -6.09
N HIS A 153 1.41 3.18 -5.06
CA HIS A 153 1.49 1.72 -5.10
C HIS A 153 1.23 1.11 -3.73
N PHE A 154 0.48 0.01 -3.70
CA PHE A 154 0.23 -0.78 -2.50
C PHE A 154 0.72 -2.22 -2.68
N ASP A 155 1.60 -2.69 -1.83
CA ASP A 155 1.97 -4.11 -1.81
C ASP A 155 1.05 -4.85 -0.83
N ILE A 156 0.35 -5.90 -1.27
CA ILE A 156 -0.71 -6.55 -0.46
C ILE A 156 -0.14 -7.76 0.30
N ALA A 157 -0.37 -7.81 1.62
CA ALA A 157 0.06 -8.93 2.47
C ALA A 157 -0.85 -10.16 2.30
N VAL A 158 -0.61 -10.94 1.25
CA VAL A 158 -1.56 -11.99 0.82
C VAL A 158 -1.61 -13.21 1.73
N ASP A 159 -0.57 -13.44 2.54
CA ASP A 159 -0.48 -14.51 3.54
C ASP A 159 -1.18 -14.20 4.86
N ALA A 160 -1.59 -12.94 5.07
CA ALA A 160 -2.46 -12.56 6.17
C ALA A 160 -3.95 -12.70 5.80
N MET A 161 -4.28 -12.64 4.50
CA MET A 161 -5.65 -12.73 3.99
C MET A 161 -6.22 -14.14 4.17
N SER A 162 -7.51 -14.21 4.50
CA SER A 162 -8.25 -15.47 4.37
C SER A 162 -8.40 -15.84 2.90
N THR A 163 -8.66 -17.12 2.61
CA THR A 163 -8.94 -17.58 1.24
C THR A 163 -10.13 -16.83 0.62
N ALA A 164 -11.17 -16.52 1.42
CA ALA A 164 -12.34 -15.80 0.93
C ALA A 164 -12.02 -14.36 0.53
N GLN A 165 -11.23 -13.64 1.34
CA GLN A 165 -10.80 -12.28 1.00
C GLN A 165 -9.87 -12.27 -0.20
N TYR A 166 -8.91 -13.20 -0.28
CA TYR A 166 -7.99 -13.31 -1.42
C TYR A 166 -8.79 -13.54 -2.72
N ASN A 167 -9.68 -14.55 -2.70
CA ASN A 167 -10.53 -14.85 -3.85
C ASN A 167 -11.44 -13.69 -4.22
N LYS A 168 -11.95 -12.92 -3.25
CA LYS A 168 -12.77 -11.73 -3.49
C LYS A 168 -11.96 -10.62 -4.17
N PHE A 169 -10.82 -10.23 -3.58
CA PHE A 169 -10.06 -9.08 -4.05
C PHE A 169 -9.42 -9.31 -5.41
N PHE A 170 -8.89 -10.51 -5.65
CA PHE A 170 -8.23 -10.88 -6.90
C PHE A 170 -9.17 -11.54 -7.93
N ASN A 171 -10.49 -11.57 -7.66
CA ASN A 171 -11.46 -12.08 -8.63
C ASN A 171 -11.44 -11.24 -9.92
N GLY A 172 -11.20 -11.86 -11.07
CA GLY A 172 -11.17 -11.16 -12.35
C GLY A 172 -9.81 -10.61 -12.76
N VAL A 173 -8.75 -10.91 -12.02
CA VAL A 173 -7.38 -10.85 -12.56
C VAL A 173 -7.25 -11.92 -13.64
N THR A 174 -7.03 -11.52 -14.88
CA THR A 174 -7.06 -12.40 -16.05
C THR A 174 -5.68 -12.88 -16.53
N ASP A 175 -4.60 -12.21 -16.13
CA ASP A 175 -3.22 -12.57 -16.50
C ASP A 175 -2.43 -13.22 -15.35
N GLY A 176 -3.11 -13.55 -14.24
CA GLY A 176 -2.49 -14.12 -13.05
C GLY A 176 -1.62 -13.14 -12.26
N SER A 177 -1.74 -11.84 -12.53
CA SER A 177 -0.88 -10.79 -11.96
C SER A 177 -1.58 -9.92 -10.90
N ASN A 178 -0.96 -8.79 -10.58
CA ASN A 178 -1.48 -7.83 -9.61
C ASN A 178 -2.42 -6.83 -10.30
N TRP A 179 -3.26 -6.12 -9.54
CA TRP A 179 -4.08 -5.07 -10.15
C TRP A 179 -3.18 -3.93 -10.63
N ARG A 180 -3.11 -3.76 -11.96
CA ARG A 180 -2.42 -2.63 -12.61
C ARG A 180 -3.02 -1.29 -12.20
N GLN A 181 -4.32 -1.30 -11.89
CA GLN A 181 -5.04 -0.15 -11.40
C GLN A 181 -6.07 -0.55 -10.34
N VAL A 182 -6.04 0.19 -9.24
CA VAL A 182 -7.12 0.28 -8.25
C VAL A 182 -7.48 1.74 -8.08
N TYR A 183 -8.74 2.04 -7.76
CA TYR A 183 -9.09 3.31 -7.13
C TYR A 183 -8.92 3.17 -5.63
N PHE A 184 -8.43 4.22 -4.97
CA PHE A 184 -8.29 4.21 -3.52
C PHE A 184 -8.83 5.49 -2.87
N GLU A 185 -9.30 5.34 -1.64
CA GLU A 185 -9.63 6.44 -0.74
C GLU A 185 -9.21 6.10 0.69
N GLN A 186 -8.68 7.08 1.42
CA GLN A 186 -8.41 6.96 2.83
C GLN A 186 -9.73 6.81 3.59
N THR A 187 -9.79 5.87 4.52
CA THR A 187 -11.00 5.54 5.27
C THR A 187 -10.68 5.11 6.69
N ALA A 188 -11.72 4.88 7.49
CA ALA A 188 -11.58 4.28 8.81
C ALA A 188 -11.29 2.78 8.70
N CYS A 189 -10.42 2.27 9.56
CA CYS A 189 -10.13 0.84 9.65
C CYS A 189 -11.34 0.03 10.14
N GLY A 190 -11.51 -1.17 9.59
CA GLY A 190 -12.57 -2.11 9.99
C GLY A 190 -12.09 -3.22 10.92
N ALA A 191 -12.98 -4.18 11.21
CA ALA A 191 -12.67 -5.35 12.04
C ALA A 191 -11.60 -6.28 11.43
N GLU A 192 -11.44 -6.26 10.11
CA GLU A 192 -10.45 -7.03 9.35
C GLU A 192 -9.07 -6.34 9.32
N ASN A 193 -8.98 -5.13 9.90
CA ASN A 193 -7.78 -4.30 9.97
C ASN A 193 -7.34 -4.02 11.43
N PRO A 194 -7.28 -5.04 12.30
CA PRO A 194 -6.87 -4.80 13.68
C PRO A 194 -5.44 -4.27 13.74
N THR A 195 -5.16 -3.38 14.68
CA THR A 195 -3.80 -2.92 14.95
C THR A 195 -2.95 -4.10 15.43
N PRO A 196 -1.88 -4.47 14.71
CA PRO A 196 -1.00 -5.55 15.11
C PRO A 196 -0.04 -5.10 16.23
N PRO A 197 0.57 -6.04 16.99
CA PRO A 197 1.64 -5.74 17.91
C PRO A 197 2.87 -5.17 17.17
N THR A 198 3.57 -4.25 17.84
CA THR A 198 4.80 -3.65 17.33
C THR A 198 5.94 -3.79 18.33
N TYR A 199 7.18 -3.61 17.86
CA TYR A 199 8.31 -3.28 18.72
C TYR A 199 8.15 -1.91 19.38
N ASP A 200 8.95 -1.65 20.42
CA ASP A 200 8.94 -0.39 21.18
C ASP A 200 9.28 0.84 20.32
N TRP A 201 9.99 0.66 19.21
CA TRP A 201 10.32 1.72 18.25
C TRP A 201 9.24 1.93 17.18
N GLY A 202 8.28 1.00 17.07
CA GLY A 202 7.23 1.04 16.07
C GLY A 202 6.15 2.09 16.33
N CYS A 203 5.32 2.36 15.34
CA CYS A 203 4.19 3.26 15.45
C CYS A 203 3.06 2.82 14.52
N MET A 204 1.82 2.82 15.01
CA MET A 204 0.60 2.47 14.25
C MET A 204 -0.52 3.50 14.41
N SER A 205 -0.27 4.65 15.03
CA SER A 205 -1.26 5.71 15.21
C SER A 205 -0.58 7.04 15.44
N GLY A 206 -1.02 8.08 14.71
CA GLY A 206 -0.48 9.44 14.85
C GLY A 206 1.00 9.55 14.50
N CYS A 207 1.50 8.67 13.63
CA CYS A 207 2.89 8.65 13.20
C CYS A 207 3.20 9.88 12.34
N SER A 208 4.43 10.36 12.40
CA SER A 208 4.93 11.46 11.57
C SER A 208 5.89 10.95 10.51
N ASN A 209 6.14 11.75 9.48
CA ASN A 209 7.20 11.44 8.54
C ASN A 209 8.57 11.47 9.25
N ASN A 210 9.45 10.54 8.88
CA ASN A 210 10.86 10.58 9.24
C ASN A 210 11.59 11.49 8.23
N GLU A 211 11.60 12.79 8.52
CA GLU A 211 12.20 13.83 7.67
C GLU A 211 13.74 13.85 7.71
N ALA A 212 14.39 12.85 8.32
CA ALA A 212 15.85 12.76 8.36
C ALA A 212 16.49 12.59 6.97
N ALA A 213 15.72 12.17 5.97
CA ALA A 213 16.12 12.11 4.57
C ALA A 213 14.93 12.40 3.64
N GLY A 214 15.22 12.95 2.46
CA GLY A 214 14.21 13.10 1.43
C GLY A 214 13.87 11.78 0.75
N VAL A 215 12.70 11.74 0.09
CA VAL A 215 12.12 10.51 -0.49
C VAL A 215 13.09 9.68 -1.31
N CYS A 216 14.00 10.29 -2.07
CA CYS A 216 14.92 9.54 -2.93
C CYS A 216 16.40 9.72 -2.62
N ASP A 217 16.74 10.23 -1.44
CA ASP A 217 18.12 10.26 -1.00
C ASP A 217 18.74 8.86 -0.93
N ASN A 218 19.92 8.70 -1.55
CA ASN A 218 20.66 7.43 -1.63
C ASN A 218 19.92 6.24 -2.26
N THR A 219 18.80 6.48 -2.95
CA THR A 219 18.01 5.42 -3.59
C THR A 219 18.52 5.03 -4.98
N GLY A 220 19.36 5.87 -5.59
CA GLY A 220 19.80 5.73 -6.98
C GLY A 220 18.83 6.32 -8.03
N PHE A 221 17.71 6.90 -7.59
CA PHE A 221 16.72 7.57 -8.45
C PHE A 221 16.83 9.10 -8.35
N SER A 222 16.49 9.81 -9.44
CA SER A 222 16.64 11.27 -9.50
C SER A 222 15.55 11.98 -8.72
N LYS A 223 15.95 12.96 -7.90
CA LYS A 223 15.10 14.08 -7.47
C LYS A 223 14.80 14.90 -8.72
N SER A 224 13.58 14.89 -9.22
CA SER A 224 13.21 15.74 -10.37
C SER A 224 13.04 17.18 -9.90
#